data_AF-A0A8H4USR6-F1
#
_entry.id   AF-A0A8H4USR6-F1
#
_cell.length_a   1.000
_cell.length_b   1.000
_cell.length_c   1.000
_cell.angle_alpha   90.00
_cell.angle_beta   90.00
_cell.angle_gamma   90.00
#
_symmetry.space_group_name_H-M   'P 1'
#
loop_
_entity.id
_entity.type
_entity.pdbx_description
1 polymer ?
#
loop_
_entity_poly.entity_id
_entity_poly.type
_entity_poly.pdbx_seq_one_letter_code
_entity_poly.pdbx_strand_id
1 'polypeptide(L)'
;PDKILSGSSESMWIHVAKCLSHPDTKVKLVAIGLISSFLADFAQQTGSVPVGEPVDGSHGLTLDLVKVQDLVRLTLGVIATRDVDEKLGAEAVQVLAFLAPRLPLRPEVEEEEEAEGEEQEEEEQDQIEERRRKTDLQHLFWKLSHIIRREIPPRAVAITPRVAAMEALETVCRRSPSERLLPSLKTILIPLHNLTDPSIAPPFSNDELFKTKYESLKTRAQIMMEALQKKFGTAEYSKQLLAIREEVRAKREQRASKRKIEAIAHPEKYGRDKRKKFEKNRDRKKTRSQEQKVMRTSYKGW
;
A
#
# COMPACT_ATOMS: atom_id res chain seq x y z
N PRO A 1 33.40 -6.84 -7.27
CA PRO A 1 32.47 -7.34 -6.22
C PRO A 1 33.17 -7.27 -4.86
N ASP A 2 34.35 -7.89 -4.75
CA ASP A 2 35.10 -8.07 -3.49
C ASP A 2 35.37 -6.79 -2.70
N LYS A 3 35.67 -5.66 -3.35
CA LYS A 3 35.86 -4.37 -2.65
C LYS A 3 34.55 -3.73 -2.21
N ILE A 4 33.51 -3.81 -3.04
CA ILE A 4 32.20 -3.15 -2.88
C ILE A 4 31.30 -3.91 -1.89
N LEU A 5 31.52 -5.21 -1.73
CA LEU A 5 30.80 -6.08 -0.79
C LEU A 5 31.63 -6.40 0.46
N SER A 6 32.80 -5.77 0.62
CA SER A 6 33.61 -5.90 1.83
C SER A 6 32.96 -5.18 3.01
N GLY A 7 33.21 -5.66 4.25
CA GLY A 7 32.74 -5.00 5.47
C GLY A 7 33.10 -3.51 5.57
N SER A 8 34.22 -3.09 4.96
CA SER A 8 34.66 -1.68 4.94
C SER A 8 33.72 -0.72 4.19
N SER A 9 32.87 -1.27 3.31
CA SER A 9 31.93 -0.52 2.48
C SER A 9 30.55 -0.31 3.13
N GLU A 10 30.35 -0.76 4.37
CA GLU A 10 29.05 -0.68 5.06
C GLU A 10 28.50 0.75 5.11
N SER A 11 29.36 1.73 5.42
CA SER A 11 28.98 3.14 5.44
C SER A 11 28.47 3.63 4.08
N MET A 12 29.04 3.17 2.96
CA MET A 12 28.57 3.51 1.62
C MET A 12 27.16 3.00 1.38
N TRP A 13 26.85 1.76 1.76
CA TRP A 13 25.51 1.18 1.60
C TRP A 13 24.45 1.90 2.42
N ILE A 14 24.80 2.42 3.60
CA ILE A 14 23.90 3.29 4.39
C ILE A 14 23.59 4.59 3.61
N HIS A 15 24.56 5.19 2.93
CA HIS A 15 24.33 6.39 2.10
C HIS A 15 23.48 6.07 0.87
N VAL A 16 23.73 4.92 0.21
CA VAL A 16 22.91 4.45 -0.92
C VAL A 16 21.46 4.24 -0.49
N ALA A 17 21.22 3.63 0.67
CA ALA A 17 19.87 3.46 1.22
C ALA A 17 19.17 4.81 1.47
N LYS A 18 19.89 5.80 2.04
CA LYS A 18 19.35 7.15 2.25
C LYS A 18 18.93 7.85 0.94
N CYS A 19 19.55 7.52 -0.19
CA CYS A 19 19.15 8.04 -1.50
C CYS A 19 17.73 7.60 -1.92
N LEU A 20 17.12 6.58 -1.30
CA LEU A 20 15.71 6.24 -1.52
C LEU A 20 14.75 7.34 -1.05
N SER A 21 15.16 8.20 -0.12
CA SER A 21 14.38 9.37 0.31
C SER A 21 14.62 10.61 -0.53
N HIS A 22 15.45 10.53 -1.58
CA HIS A 22 15.80 11.69 -2.41
C HIS A 22 14.59 12.23 -3.21
N PRO A 23 14.45 13.54 -3.44
CA PRO A 23 13.33 14.10 -4.20
C PRO A 23 13.31 13.64 -5.68
N ASP A 24 14.48 13.47 -6.31
CA ASP A 24 14.58 13.02 -7.70
C ASP A 24 14.36 11.51 -7.87
N THR A 25 13.38 11.15 -8.70
CA THR A 25 13.03 9.77 -9.10
C THR A 25 14.20 9.03 -9.76
N LYS A 26 15.05 9.72 -10.53
CA LYS A 26 16.21 9.07 -11.19
C LYS A 26 17.22 8.57 -10.17
N VAL A 27 17.47 9.38 -9.13
CA VAL A 27 18.35 9.00 -8.02
C VAL A 27 17.77 7.82 -7.26
N LYS A 28 16.47 7.83 -6.98
CA LYS A 28 15.75 6.70 -6.36
C LYS A 28 15.86 5.41 -7.19
N LEU A 29 15.73 5.51 -8.52
CA LEU A 29 15.81 4.35 -9.42
C LEU A 29 17.21 3.73 -9.42
N VAL A 30 18.26 4.55 -9.49
CA VAL A 30 19.64 4.05 -9.39
C VAL A 30 19.91 3.46 -8.01
N ALA A 31 19.47 4.13 -6.94
CA ALA A 31 19.65 3.66 -5.58
C ALA A 31 18.96 2.31 -5.34
N ILE A 32 17.71 2.15 -5.78
CA ILE A 32 16.97 0.91 -5.60
C ILE A 32 17.57 -0.24 -6.41
N GLY A 33 18.05 0.02 -7.63
CA GLY A 33 18.75 -0.99 -8.44
C GLY A 33 20.06 -1.46 -7.78
N LEU A 34 20.82 -0.53 -7.18
CA LEU A 34 22.00 -0.87 -6.40
C LEU A 34 21.64 -1.71 -5.17
N ILE A 35 20.56 -1.37 -4.47
CA ILE A 35 20.05 -2.15 -3.32
C ILE A 35 19.59 -3.55 -3.78
N SER A 36 18.88 -3.67 -4.90
CA SER A 36 18.53 -4.98 -5.47
C SER A 36 19.78 -5.83 -5.74
N SER A 37 20.84 -5.23 -6.30
CA SER A 37 22.11 -5.93 -6.54
C SER A 37 22.85 -6.31 -5.26
N PHE A 38 22.76 -5.48 -4.22
CA PHE A 38 23.29 -5.77 -2.88
C PHE A 38 22.54 -6.93 -2.23
N LEU A 39 21.21 -6.93 -2.27
CA LEU A 39 20.38 -7.99 -1.70
C LEU A 39 20.54 -9.33 -2.43
N ALA A 40 20.90 -9.30 -3.72
CA ALA A 40 21.17 -10.51 -4.50
C ALA A 40 22.36 -11.32 -3.94
N ASP A 41 23.34 -10.69 -3.31
CA ASP A 41 24.47 -11.39 -2.65
C ASP A 41 23.97 -12.26 -1.49
N PHE A 42 23.05 -11.73 -0.67
CA PHE A 42 22.48 -12.45 0.46
C PHE A 42 21.47 -13.52 0.06
N ALA A 43 20.97 -13.51 -1.18
CA ALA A 43 19.91 -14.42 -1.62
C ALA A 43 20.34 -15.89 -1.60
N GLN A 44 21.61 -16.18 -1.82
CA GLN A 44 22.13 -17.56 -1.81
C GLN A 44 22.14 -18.17 -0.40
N GLN A 45 22.42 -17.35 0.63
CA GLN A 45 22.46 -17.77 2.03
C GLN A 45 21.10 -17.62 2.73
N THR A 46 20.08 -17.12 2.01
CA THR A 46 18.83 -16.72 2.64
C THR A 46 17.96 -17.88 3.11
N GLY A 47 18.06 -19.05 2.47
CA GLY A 47 17.24 -20.22 2.81
C GLY A 47 17.63 -20.93 4.10
N SER A 48 18.85 -20.74 4.60
CA SER A 48 19.39 -21.46 5.77
C SER A 48 19.29 -20.71 7.09
N VAL A 49 19.04 -19.40 7.06
CA VAL A 49 19.03 -18.55 8.26
C VAL A 49 17.59 -18.33 8.74
N PRO A 50 17.28 -18.58 10.03
CA PRO A 50 15.94 -18.37 10.58
C PRO A 50 15.59 -16.87 10.64
N VAL A 51 14.31 -16.59 10.85
CA VAL A 51 13.77 -15.21 10.88
C VAL A 51 14.36 -14.44 12.05
N GLY A 52 14.86 -13.22 11.80
CA GLY A 52 15.42 -12.33 12.82
C GLY A 52 16.91 -12.52 13.08
N GLU A 53 17.53 -13.59 12.58
CA GLU A 53 18.98 -13.77 12.65
C GLU A 53 19.70 -13.03 11.51
N PRO A 54 20.94 -12.54 11.77
CA PRO A 54 21.72 -11.84 10.77
C PRO A 54 22.12 -12.78 9.64
N VAL A 55 22.08 -12.28 8.41
CA VAL A 55 22.57 -13.03 7.25
C VAL A 55 23.91 -12.48 6.82
N ASP A 56 24.92 -13.32 6.88
CA ASP A 56 26.23 -13.04 6.32
C ASP A 56 26.15 -13.11 4.80
N GLY A 57 26.69 -12.11 4.12
CA GLY A 57 26.90 -12.10 2.68
C GLY A 57 28.20 -12.80 2.29
N SER A 58 28.50 -12.85 0.99
CA SER A 58 29.64 -13.62 0.46
C SER A 58 31.00 -13.04 0.85
N HIS A 59 31.05 -11.74 1.18
CA HIS A 59 32.30 -10.99 1.38
C HIS A 59 32.39 -10.27 2.75
N GLY A 60 31.65 -10.75 3.75
CA GLY A 60 31.75 -10.30 5.14
C GLY A 60 30.85 -9.11 5.53
N LEU A 61 29.95 -8.67 4.64
CA LEU A 61 28.85 -7.80 5.04
C LEU A 61 27.75 -8.62 5.72
N THR A 62 27.10 -8.04 6.70
CA THR A 62 25.99 -8.68 7.42
C THR A 62 24.71 -7.88 7.23
N LEU A 63 23.62 -8.59 6.95
CA LEU A 63 22.27 -8.05 6.91
C LEU A 63 21.58 -8.39 8.23
N ASP A 64 21.69 -7.46 9.19
CA ASP A 64 21.05 -7.57 10.50
C ASP A 64 19.58 -7.13 10.44
N LEU A 65 18.86 -7.40 11.53
CA LEU A 65 17.44 -7.03 11.62
C LEU A 65 17.23 -5.52 11.46
N VAL A 66 18.09 -4.69 12.05
CA VAL A 66 17.94 -3.23 11.99
C VAL A 66 18.04 -2.73 10.54
N LYS A 67 19.01 -3.21 9.76
CA LYS A 67 19.13 -2.89 8.33
C LYS A 67 17.93 -3.39 7.53
N VAL A 68 17.42 -4.58 7.82
CA VAL A 68 16.20 -5.10 7.17
C VAL A 68 15.02 -4.17 7.43
N GLN A 69 14.79 -3.79 8.69
CA GLN A 69 13.70 -2.90 9.07
C GLN A 69 13.83 -1.53 8.41
N ASP A 70 15.02 -0.94 8.42
CA ASP A 70 15.29 0.34 7.78
C ASP A 70 15.07 0.30 6.27
N LEU A 71 15.55 -0.74 5.58
CA LEU A 71 15.35 -0.90 4.14
C LEU A 71 13.88 -1.11 3.79
N VAL A 72 13.13 -1.89 4.59
CA VAL A 72 11.68 -2.05 4.39
C VAL A 72 10.96 -0.72 4.54
N ARG A 73 11.26 0.04 5.60
CA ARG A 73 10.66 1.37 5.82
C ARG A 73 10.95 2.33 4.67
N LEU A 74 12.21 2.42 4.24
CA LEU A 74 12.60 3.30 3.12
C LEU A 74 11.90 2.88 1.82
N THR A 75 11.82 1.58 1.55
CA THR A 75 11.17 1.04 0.35
C THR A 75 9.65 1.25 0.39
N LEU A 76 9.01 1.12 1.56
CA LEU A 76 7.61 1.48 1.75
C LEU A 76 7.36 2.97 1.51
N GLY A 77 8.27 3.84 1.96
CA GLY A 77 8.21 5.28 1.68
C GLY A 77 8.27 5.59 0.18
N VAL A 78 9.07 4.84 -0.58
CA VAL A 78 9.09 4.93 -2.05
C VAL A 78 7.74 4.57 -2.65
N ILE A 79 7.15 3.42 -2.28
CA ILE A 79 5.83 2.99 -2.79
C ILE A 79 4.72 3.96 -2.35
N ALA A 80 4.80 4.50 -1.14
CA ALA A 80 3.81 5.43 -0.61
C ALA A 80 3.83 6.80 -1.32
N THR A 81 4.86 7.13 -2.10
CA THR A 81 4.92 8.39 -2.85
C THR A 81 3.77 8.46 -3.87
N ARG A 82 3.03 9.59 -3.93
CA ARG A 82 1.80 9.73 -4.75
C ARG A 82 2.00 9.47 -6.25
N ASP A 83 3.13 9.91 -6.80
CA ASP A 83 3.45 9.81 -8.22
C ASP A 83 4.69 8.93 -8.42
N VAL A 84 4.69 7.73 -7.84
CA VAL A 84 5.77 6.76 -8.04
C VAL A 84 5.78 6.30 -9.51
N ASP A 85 6.97 6.27 -10.10
CA ASP A 85 7.18 5.71 -11.43
C ASP A 85 6.95 4.18 -11.43
N GLU A 86 6.45 3.63 -12.53
CA GLU A 86 6.13 2.20 -12.64
C GLU A 86 7.37 1.31 -12.45
N LYS A 87 8.51 1.70 -13.02
CA LYS A 87 9.76 0.92 -12.88
C LYS A 87 10.26 0.96 -11.45
N LEU A 88 10.23 2.15 -10.83
CA LEU A 88 10.60 2.33 -9.43
C LEU A 88 9.69 1.51 -8.50
N GLY A 89 8.39 1.49 -8.76
CA GLY A 89 7.43 0.67 -8.03
C GLY A 89 7.72 -0.83 -8.16
N ALA A 90 8.01 -1.30 -9.38
CA ALA A 90 8.31 -2.72 -9.63
C ALA A 90 9.60 -3.18 -8.90
N GLU A 91 10.67 -2.38 -8.92
CA GLU A 91 11.90 -2.67 -8.16
C GLU A 91 11.63 -2.67 -6.65
N ALA A 92 10.84 -1.72 -6.15
CA ALA A 92 10.46 -1.66 -4.74
C ALA A 92 9.69 -2.90 -4.29
N VAL A 93 8.80 -3.43 -5.14
CA VAL A 93 8.11 -4.70 -4.89
C VAL A 93 9.10 -5.85 -4.75
N GLN A 94 10.13 -5.94 -5.61
CA GLN A 94 11.14 -7.01 -5.52
C GLN A 94 11.95 -6.93 -4.22
N VAL A 95 12.38 -5.72 -3.86
CA VAL A 95 13.09 -5.47 -2.60
C VAL A 95 12.22 -5.87 -1.39
N LEU A 96 10.95 -5.47 -1.35
CA LEU A 96 10.03 -5.88 -0.28
C LEU A 96 9.78 -7.39 -0.28
N ALA A 97 9.64 -8.01 -1.45
CA ALA A 97 9.42 -9.45 -1.55
C ALA A 97 10.61 -10.28 -1.04
N PHE A 98 11.82 -9.71 -1.06
CA PHE A 98 13.02 -10.30 -0.48
C PHE A 98 13.09 -10.08 1.04
N LEU A 99 12.81 -8.86 1.51
CA LEU A 99 13.00 -8.47 2.91
C LEU A 99 11.83 -8.91 3.83
N ALA A 100 10.59 -8.92 3.33
CA ALA A 100 9.41 -9.17 4.17
C ALA A 100 9.41 -10.52 4.91
N PRO A 101 9.86 -11.66 4.34
CA PRO A 101 9.97 -12.92 5.07
C PRO A 101 10.88 -12.84 6.30
N ARG A 102 11.77 -11.85 6.38
CA ARG A 102 12.75 -11.67 7.46
C ARG A 102 12.28 -10.77 8.58
N LEU A 103 11.15 -10.08 8.40
CA LEU A 103 10.56 -9.28 9.46
C LEU A 103 10.03 -10.17 10.58
N PRO A 104 10.24 -9.79 11.84
CA PRO A 104 9.64 -10.51 12.97
C PRO A 104 8.13 -10.33 12.97
N LEU A 105 7.44 -11.24 13.66
CA LEU A 105 6.07 -11.00 14.07
C LEU A 105 6.09 -10.11 15.32
N ARG A 106 5.16 -9.16 15.38
CA ARG A 106 4.88 -8.42 16.61
C ARG A 106 4.36 -9.38 17.70
N PRO A 107 4.80 -9.25 18.96
CA PRO A 107 4.20 -9.96 20.08
C PRO A 107 2.76 -9.47 20.35
N GLU A 108 1.85 -10.38 20.74
CA GLU A 108 0.41 -10.11 20.93
C GLU A 108 0.10 -8.95 21.91
N VAL A 109 1.01 -8.66 22.85
CA VAL A 109 0.85 -7.60 23.87
C VAL A 109 0.82 -6.19 23.26
N GLU A 110 1.41 -6.00 22.07
CA GLU A 110 1.47 -4.69 21.39
C GLU A 110 0.34 -4.50 20.34
N GLU A 111 -0.60 -5.45 20.21
CA GLU A 111 -1.71 -5.34 19.24
C GLU A 111 -2.91 -4.53 19.76
N GLU A 112 -3.09 -4.40 21.08
CA GLU A 112 -4.24 -3.69 21.67
C GLU A 112 -4.19 -2.16 21.50
N GLU A 113 -3.00 -1.58 21.30
CA GLU A 113 -2.83 -0.11 21.23
C GLU A 113 -3.11 0.50 19.83
N GLU A 114 -3.13 -0.30 18.75
CA GLU A 114 -3.20 0.24 17.37
C GLU A 114 -4.60 0.21 16.71
N ALA A 115 -5.62 -0.33 17.38
CA ALA A 115 -6.95 -0.52 16.78
C ALA A 115 -7.78 0.78 16.63
N GLU A 116 -7.35 1.92 17.20
CA GLU A 116 -8.19 3.12 17.36
C GLU A 116 -7.68 4.42 16.70
N GLY A 117 -6.70 4.38 15.78
CA GLY A 117 -6.19 5.58 15.08
C GLY A 117 -6.85 5.91 13.73
N GLU A 118 -7.90 6.71 13.77
CA GLU A 118 -8.37 7.76 12.83
C GLU A 118 -7.84 7.86 11.36
N GLU A 119 -8.63 7.42 10.36
CA GLU A 119 -8.42 7.70 8.91
C GLU A 119 -8.61 9.19 8.45
N GLN A 120 -8.51 10.20 9.32
CA GLN A 120 -8.72 11.60 8.90
C GLN A 120 -7.84 12.60 9.66
N GLU A 121 -6.51 12.60 9.40
CA GLU A 121 -5.60 13.78 9.38
C GLU A 121 -4.09 13.38 9.40
N GLU A 122 -3.69 12.29 8.71
CA GLU A 122 -2.39 11.62 9.00
C GLU A 122 -1.23 11.86 8.00
N GLU A 123 -1.27 12.78 7.03
CA GLU A 123 -0.11 12.91 6.11
C GLU A 123 1.16 13.50 6.79
N GLU A 124 1.02 14.29 7.87
CA GLU A 124 2.15 14.93 8.58
C GLU A 124 2.54 14.25 9.90
N GLN A 125 1.60 13.65 10.63
CA GLN A 125 1.88 12.96 11.91
C GLN A 125 2.51 11.57 11.70
N ASP A 126 2.15 10.85 10.63
CA ASP A 126 2.72 9.54 10.28
C ASP A 126 4.25 9.58 10.14
N GLN A 127 4.81 10.64 9.56
CA GLN A 127 6.24 10.72 9.26
C GLN A 127 7.13 10.82 10.50
N ILE A 128 6.59 11.30 11.62
CA ILE A 128 7.33 11.46 12.88
C ILE A 128 7.28 10.16 13.70
N GLU A 129 6.13 9.47 13.72
CA GLU A 129 5.97 8.19 14.42
C GLU A 129 6.61 7.01 13.67
N GLU A 130 6.57 7.00 12.33
CA GLU A 130 7.26 6.01 11.49
C GLU A 130 8.78 6.01 11.69
N ARG A 131 9.36 7.11 12.18
CA ARG A 131 10.80 7.18 12.48
C ARG A 131 11.17 6.46 13.78
N ARG A 132 10.21 6.17 14.66
CA ARG A 132 10.44 5.59 15.99
C ARG A 132 9.99 4.13 16.11
N ARG A 133 9.02 3.69 15.30
CA ARG A 133 8.49 2.32 15.37
C ARG A 133 9.42 1.34 14.63
N LYS A 134 9.73 0.20 15.26
CA LYS A 134 10.44 -0.91 14.61
C LYS A 134 9.53 -1.51 13.55
N THR A 135 10.01 -1.64 12.32
CA THR A 135 9.21 -2.21 11.24
C THR A 135 9.08 -3.72 11.43
N ASP A 136 7.87 -4.21 11.66
CA ASP A 136 7.55 -5.64 11.74
C ASP A 136 6.63 -6.06 10.57
N LEU A 137 6.26 -7.33 10.53
CA LEU A 137 5.41 -7.86 9.47
C LEU A 137 3.98 -7.27 9.52
N GLN A 138 3.44 -7.07 10.72
CA GLN A 138 2.13 -6.44 10.95
C GLN A 138 2.10 -5.00 10.39
N HIS A 139 3.12 -4.20 10.70
CA HIS A 139 3.29 -2.83 10.23
C HIS A 139 3.44 -2.77 8.72
N LEU A 140 4.17 -3.72 8.11
CA LEU A 140 4.23 -3.85 6.65
C LEU A 140 2.82 -4.02 6.06
N PHE A 141 2.02 -4.96 6.58
CA PHE A 141 0.65 -5.17 6.10
C PHE A 141 -0.27 -3.98 6.36
N TRP A 142 -0.13 -3.33 7.51
CA TRP A 142 -0.86 -2.11 7.83
C TRP A 142 -0.54 -0.99 6.83
N LYS A 143 0.74 -0.74 6.53
CA LYS A 143 1.14 0.32 5.60
C LYS A 143 0.70 0.01 4.17
N LEU A 144 0.84 -1.23 3.70
CA LEU A 144 0.34 -1.64 2.39
C LEU A 144 -1.20 -1.49 2.31
N SER A 145 -1.91 -1.88 3.36
CA SER A 145 -3.37 -1.69 3.48
C SER A 145 -3.76 -0.21 3.42
N HIS A 146 -3.02 0.66 4.11
CA HIS A 146 -3.22 2.10 4.07
C HIS A 146 -3.00 2.66 2.64
N ILE A 147 -1.90 2.30 1.97
CA ILE A 147 -1.60 2.76 0.61
C ILE A 147 -2.70 2.35 -0.38
N ILE A 148 -3.21 1.12 -0.29
CA ILE A 148 -4.29 0.62 -1.17
C ILE A 148 -5.60 1.38 -0.93
N ARG A 149 -5.92 1.73 0.32
CA ARG A 149 -7.16 2.44 0.68
C ARG A 149 -7.10 3.95 0.44
N ARG A 150 -5.91 4.55 0.51
CA ARG A 150 -5.69 6.00 0.39
C ARG A 150 -6.38 6.60 -0.83
N GLU A 151 -7.17 7.65 -0.65
CA GLU A 151 -7.83 8.34 -1.76
C GLU A 151 -6.80 8.91 -2.75
N ILE A 152 -6.99 8.62 -4.04
CA ILE A 152 -6.10 9.06 -5.11
C ILE A 152 -6.85 9.94 -6.10
N PRO A 153 -6.19 10.97 -6.67
CA PRO A 153 -6.77 11.71 -7.78
C PRO A 153 -6.99 10.76 -8.97
N PRO A 154 -8.01 11.01 -9.81
CA PRO A 154 -8.37 10.15 -10.93
C PRO A 154 -7.40 10.32 -12.13
N ARG A 155 -6.12 10.01 -11.93
CA ARG A 155 -5.03 10.13 -12.91
C ARG A 155 -4.27 8.81 -13.00
N ALA A 156 -3.90 8.36 -14.20
CA ALA A 156 -3.19 7.08 -14.38
C ALA A 156 -1.85 6.95 -13.62
N VAL A 157 -1.16 8.06 -13.32
CA VAL A 157 0.08 8.04 -12.53
C VAL A 157 -0.21 7.81 -11.04
N ALA A 158 -1.30 8.38 -10.54
CA ALA A 158 -1.64 8.34 -9.12
C ALA A 158 -2.15 6.97 -8.64
N ILE A 159 -2.45 6.05 -9.56
CA ILE A 159 -2.86 4.67 -9.23
C ILE A 159 -1.68 3.72 -9.08
N THR A 160 -0.50 4.08 -9.61
CA THR A 160 0.72 3.25 -9.58
C THR A 160 1.10 2.82 -8.16
N PRO A 161 1.04 3.69 -7.12
CA PRO A 161 1.28 3.27 -5.74
C PRO A 161 0.38 2.13 -5.27
N ARG A 162 -0.90 2.15 -5.66
CA ARG A 162 -1.86 1.10 -5.30
C ARG A 162 -1.54 -0.20 -6.03
N VAL A 163 -1.13 -0.13 -7.29
CA VAL A 163 -0.69 -1.30 -8.08
C VAL A 163 0.52 -1.95 -7.43
N ALA A 164 1.57 -1.17 -7.16
CA ALA A 164 2.78 -1.68 -6.50
C ALA A 164 2.51 -2.23 -5.09
N ALA A 165 1.69 -1.53 -4.28
CA ALA A 165 1.31 -2.01 -2.95
C ALA A 165 0.53 -3.34 -3.01
N MET A 166 -0.37 -3.49 -3.99
CA MET A 166 -1.11 -4.74 -4.21
C MET A 166 -0.18 -5.88 -4.65
N GLU A 167 0.82 -5.58 -5.49
CA GLU A 167 1.85 -6.53 -5.91
C GLU A 167 2.70 -7.03 -4.76
N ALA A 168 3.18 -6.10 -3.91
CA ALA A 168 3.91 -6.43 -2.71
C ALA A 168 3.05 -7.26 -1.76
N LEU A 169 1.81 -6.83 -1.49
CA LEU A 169 0.87 -7.54 -0.61
C LEU A 169 0.66 -8.99 -1.06
N GLU A 170 0.34 -9.21 -2.34
CA GLU A 170 0.15 -10.55 -2.88
C GLU A 170 1.41 -11.41 -2.80
N THR A 171 2.57 -10.84 -3.18
CA THR A 171 3.83 -11.58 -3.22
C THR A 171 4.25 -12.02 -1.82
N VAL A 172 4.12 -11.14 -0.83
CA VAL A 172 4.42 -11.45 0.58
C VAL A 172 3.44 -12.50 1.12
N CYS A 173 2.13 -12.32 0.91
CA CYS A 173 1.13 -13.30 1.35
C CYS A 173 1.33 -14.69 0.71
N ARG A 174 1.81 -14.77 -0.53
CA ARG A 174 2.09 -16.05 -1.20
C ARG A 174 3.33 -16.75 -0.61
N ARG A 175 4.37 -15.99 -0.27
CA ARG A 175 5.65 -16.51 0.24
C ARG A 175 5.64 -16.84 1.73
N SER A 176 4.81 -16.18 2.53
CA SER A 176 4.73 -16.44 3.97
C SER A 176 3.82 -17.63 4.30
N PRO A 177 4.13 -18.48 5.29
CA PRO A 177 3.21 -19.55 5.73
C PRO A 177 1.94 -18.98 6.37
N SER A 178 0.87 -19.78 6.45
CA SER A 178 -0.44 -19.38 7.00
C SER A 178 -0.34 -18.90 8.46
N GLU A 179 0.43 -19.61 9.29
CA GLU A 179 0.63 -19.31 10.72
C GLU A 179 1.14 -17.88 10.95
N ARG A 180 2.10 -17.43 10.13
CA ARG A 180 2.66 -16.08 10.23
C ARG A 180 1.73 -14.98 9.76
N LEU A 181 0.78 -15.32 8.89
CA LEU A 181 -0.16 -14.38 8.31
C LEU A 181 -1.44 -14.24 9.15
N LEU A 182 -1.72 -15.21 10.03
CA LEU A 182 -2.95 -15.27 10.82
C LEU A 182 -3.18 -14.01 11.68
N PRO A 183 -2.18 -13.46 12.42
CA PRO A 183 -2.37 -12.24 13.22
C PRO A 183 -2.75 -11.03 12.35
N SER A 184 -2.20 -10.96 11.13
CA SER A 184 -2.43 -9.86 10.20
C SER A 184 -3.59 -10.10 9.22
N LEU A 185 -4.29 -11.24 9.31
CA LEU A 185 -5.30 -11.63 8.33
C LEU A 185 -6.39 -10.57 8.17
N LYS A 186 -6.87 -10.01 9.29
CA LYS A 186 -7.86 -8.93 9.28
C LYS A 186 -7.32 -7.70 8.54
N THR A 187 -6.10 -7.26 8.85
CA THR A 187 -5.42 -6.11 8.23
C THR A 187 -5.23 -6.29 6.72
N ILE A 188 -4.95 -7.51 6.28
CA ILE A 188 -4.80 -7.88 4.85
C ILE A 188 -6.16 -7.87 4.14
N LEU A 189 -7.24 -8.34 4.78
CA LEU A 189 -8.56 -8.45 4.15
C LEU A 189 -9.29 -7.10 4.01
N ILE A 190 -9.07 -6.16 4.92
CA ILE A 190 -9.67 -4.81 4.88
C ILE A 190 -9.51 -4.11 3.51
N PRO A 191 -8.30 -3.95 2.94
CA PRO A 191 -8.12 -3.26 1.66
C PRO A 191 -8.75 -4.04 0.49
N LEU A 192 -8.73 -5.37 0.53
CA LEU A 192 -9.33 -6.22 -0.51
C LEU A 192 -10.86 -6.11 -0.51
N HIS A 193 -11.47 -6.13 0.68
CA HIS A 193 -12.89 -5.86 0.84
C HIS A 193 -13.25 -4.47 0.32
N ASN A 194 -12.47 -3.44 0.65
CA ASN A 194 -12.75 -2.08 0.19
C ASN A 194 -12.69 -1.90 -1.34
N LEU A 195 -11.89 -2.69 -2.04
CA LEU A 195 -11.85 -2.67 -3.52
C LEU A 195 -13.00 -3.45 -4.16
N THR A 196 -13.53 -4.46 -3.48
CA THR A 196 -14.51 -5.40 -4.03
C THR A 196 -15.94 -5.12 -3.56
N ASP A 197 -16.12 -4.32 -2.52
CA ASP A 197 -17.43 -3.98 -1.95
C ASP A 197 -18.27 -3.17 -2.95
N PRO A 198 -19.42 -3.70 -3.41
CA PRO A 198 -20.28 -3.02 -4.39
C PRO A 198 -20.91 -1.73 -3.86
N SER A 199 -20.95 -1.54 -2.55
CA SER A 199 -21.48 -0.32 -1.94
C SER A 199 -20.48 0.85 -1.92
N ILE A 200 -19.21 0.60 -2.23
CA ILE A 200 -18.20 1.64 -2.42
C ILE A 200 -18.16 2.01 -3.91
N ALA A 201 -18.56 3.25 -4.21
CA ALA A 201 -18.53 3.73 -5.59
C ALA A 201 -17.07 3.86 -6.09
N PRO A 202 -16.75 3.36 -7.30
CA PRO A 202 -15.41 3.47 -7.85
C PRO A 202 -15.04 4.94 -8.12
N PRO A 203 -13.75 5.30 -8.02
CA PRO A 203 -13.28 6.63 -8.35
C PRO A 203 -13.59 6.96 -9.81
N PHE A 204 -14.24 8.10 -10.03
CA PHE A 204 -14.58 8.56 -11.38
C PHE A 204 -13.34 9.17 -12.05
N SER A 205 -12.93 8.60 -13.17
CA SER A 205 -11.91 9.16 -14.06
C SER A 205 -12.40 9.17 -15.50
N ASN A 206 -11.92 10.14 -16.29
CA ASN A 206 -12.09 10.14 -17.75
C ASN A 206 -10.93 9.41 -18.46
N ASP A 207 -9.82 9.20 -17.76
CA ASP A 207 -8.63 8.51 -18.26
C ASP A 207 -8.89 7.00 -18.39
N GLU A 208 -8.75 6.46 -19.61
CA GLU A 208 -8.93 5.03 -19.87
C GLU A 208 -7.88 4.18 -19.18
N LEU A 209 -6.62 4.65 -19.11
CA LEU A 209 -5.54 3.93 -18.44
C LEU A 209 -5.78 3.82 -16.93
N PHE A 210 -6.39 4.85 -16.33
CA PHE A 210 -6.78 4.78 -14.94
C PHE A 210 -7.86 3.72 -14.70
N LYS A 211 -8.88 3.66 -15.57
CA LYS A 211 -9.98 2.68 -15.45
C LYS A 211 -9.47 1.25 -15.60
N THR A 212 -8.63 0.98 -16.59
CA THR A 212 -8.08 -0.37 -16.82
C THR A 212 -7.24 -0.83 -15.64
N LYS A 213 -6.34 0.03 -15.12
CA LYS A 213 -5.56 -0.27 -13.92
C LYS A 213 -6.46 -0.50 -12.69
N TYR A 214 -7.50 0.31 -12.51
CA TYR A 214 -8.44 0.16 -11.39
C TYR A 214 -9.23 -1.16 -11.45
N GLU A 215 -9.74 -1.53 -12.63
CA GLU A 215 -10.43 -2.81 -12.80
C GLU A 215 -9.46 -3.99 -12.59
N SER A 216 -8.22 -3.89 -13.08
CA SER A 216 -7.21 -4.93 -12.85
C SER A 216 -6.90 -5.12 -11.36
N LEU A 217 -6.85 -4.02 -10.58
CA LEU A 217 -6.70 -4.07 -9.12
C LEU A 217 -7.89 -4.78 -8.45
N LYS A 218 -9.11 -4.53 -8.92
CA LYS A 218 -10.32 -5.19 -8.38
C LYS A 218 -10.31 -6.69 -8.67
N THR A 219 -10.00 -7.08 -9.90
CA THR A 219 -9.88 -8.51 -10.26
C THR A 219 -8.79 -9.19 -9.44
N ARG A 220 -7.64 -8.54 -9.27
CA ARG A 220 -6.56 -9.05 -8.43
C ARG A 220 -6.98 -9.21 -6.96
N ALA A 221 -7.77 -8.27 -6.43
CA ALA A 221 -8.30 -8.36 -5.08
C ALA A 221 -9.21 -9.59 -4.90
N GLN A 222 -10.08 -9.87 -5.88
CA GLN A 222 -10.96 -11.04 -5.87
C GLN A 222 -10.15 -12.35 -5.89
N ILE A 223 -9.17 -12.45 -6.80
CA ILE A 223 -8.29 -13.62 -6.89
C ILE A 223 -7.51 -13.82 -5.58
N MET A 224 -7.01 -12.74 -4.98
CA MET A 224 -6.28 -12.81 -3.72
C MET A 224 -7.19 -13.25 -2.56
N MET A 225 -8.43 -12.75 -2.50
CA MET A 225 -9.42 -13.19 -1.51
C MET A 225 -9.71 -14.69 -1.62
N GLU A 226 -9.87 -15.22 -2.84
CA GLU A 226 -10.03 -16.67 -3.08
C GLU A 226 -8.80 -17.46 -2.64
N ALA A 227 -7.60 -16.98 -2.96
CA ALA A 227 -6.34 -17.62 -2.55
C ALA A 227 -6.18 -17.64 -1.02
N LEU A 228 -6.54 -16.55 -0.33
CA LEU A 228 -6.52 -16.48 1.13
C LEU A 228 -7.57 -17.42 1.75
N GLN A 229 -8.79 -17.45 1.21
CA GLN A 229 -9.83 -18.38 1.67
C GLN A 229 -9.36 -19.84 1.54
N LYS A 230 -8.71 -20.20 0.42
CA LYS A 230 -8.14 -21.55 0.23
C LYS A 230 -7.03 -21.86 1.23
N LYS A 231 -6.23 -20.86 1.61
CA LYS A 231 -5.06 -21.01 2.49
C LYS A 231 -5.40 -21.14 3.97
N PHE A 232 -6.39 -20.39 4.46
CA PHE A 232 -6.83 -20.40 5.86
C PHE A 232 -8.05 -21.28 6.11
N GLY A 233 -8.68 -21.77 5.05
CA GLY A 233 -9.95 -22.47 5.13
C GLY A 233 -11.14 -21.52 5.30
N THR A 234 -12.31 -22.04 4.97
CA THR A 234 -13.54 -21.23 4.89
C THR A 234 -13.99 -20.68 6.24
N ALA A 235 -13.81 -21.41 7.33
CA ALA A 235 -14.34 -21.04 8.64
C ALA A 235 -13.65 -19.79 9.22
N GLU A 236 -12.32 -19.83 9.35
CA GLU A 236 -11.54 -18.69 9.88
C GLU A 236 -11.64 -17.47 8.97
N TYR A 237 -11.52 -17.68 7.66
CA TYR A 237 -11.63 -16.62 6.67
C TYR A 237 -13.00 -15.91 6.74
N SER A 238 -14.09 -16.69 6.78
CA SER A 238 -15.44 -16.11 6.82
C SER A 238 -15.71 -15.36 8.13
N LYS A 239 -15.18 -15.87 9.26
CA LYS A 239 -15.27 -15.18 10.56
C LYS A 239 -14.64 -13.78 10.49
N GLN A 240 -13.41 -13.69 9.98
CA GLN A 240 -12.72 -12.39 9.85
C GLN A 240 -13.40 -11.47 8.83
N LEU A 241 -13.85 -12.00 7.69
CA LEU A 241 -14.53 -11.21 6.68
C LEU A 241 -15.87 -10.64 7.16
N LEU A 242 -16.62 -11.40 7.97
CA LEU A 242 -17.86 -10.92 8.60
C LEU A 242 -17.58 -9.79 9.61
N ALA A 243 -16.59 -9.96 10.47
CA ALA A 243 -16.18 -8.91 11.41
C ALA A 243 -15.81 -7.61 10.68
N ILE A 244 -15.05 -7.70 9.58
CA ILE A 244 -14.71 -6.53 8.76
C ILE A 244 -15.96 -5.87 8.16
N ARG A 245 -16.91 -6.65 7.64
CA ARG A 245 -18.16 -6.12 7.07
C ARG A 245 -18.98 -5.37 8.12
N GLU A 246 -19.07 -5.92 9.33
CA GLU A 246 -19.76 -5.29 10.45
C GLU A 246 -19.08 -3.99 10.88
N GLU A 247 -17.75 -3.98 11.02
CA GLU A 247 -16.97 -2.78 11.35
C GLU A 247 -17.11 -1.68 10.29
N VAL A 248 -17.02 -2.05 9.00
CA VAL A 248 -17.19 -1.10 7.89
C VAL A 248 -18.61 -0.53 7.87
N ARG A 249 -19.63 -1.37 8.13
CA ARG A 249 -21.02 -0.93 8.23
C ARG A 249 -21.23 0.00 9.41
N ALA A 250 -20.76 -0.35 10.60
CA ALA A 250 -20.85 0.46 11.80
C ALA A 250 -20.18 1.84 11.60
N LYS A 251 -18.97 1.87 11.04
CA LYS A 251 -18.26 3.12 10.70
C LYS A 251 -19.06 4.00 9.72
N ARG A 252 -19.75 3.40 8.74
CA ARG A 252 -20.61 4.15 7.81
C ARG A 252 -21.85 4.71 8.49
N GLU A 253 -22.49 3.93 9.37
CA GLU A 253 -23.65 4.37 10.14
C GLU A 253 -23.26 5.52 11.09
N GLN A 254 -22.09 5.45 11.74
CA GLN A 254 -21.51 6.53 12.54
C GLN A 254 -21.22 7.79 11.70
N ARG A 255 -20.64 7.66 10.51
CA ARG A 255 -20.43 8.81 9.61
C ARG A 255 -21.76 9.40 9.14
N ALA A 256 -22.77 8.57 8.90
CA ALA A 256 -24.09 9.02 8.48
C ALA A 256 -24.83 9.75 9.63
N SER A 257 -24.75 9.24 10.86
CA SER A 257 -25.31 9.92 12.04
C SER A 257 -24.59 11.23 12.31
N LYS A 258 -23.25 11.27 12.26
CA LYS A 258 -22.45 12.51 12.40
C LYS A 258 -22.87 13.57 11.38
N ARG A 259 -23.03 13.20 10.11
CA ARG A 259 -23.52 14.11 9.06
C ARG A 259 -24.95 14.61 9.29
N LYS A 260 -25.84 13.76 9.82
CA LYS A 260 -27.21 14.16 10.17
C LYS A 260 -27.21 15.14 11.34
N ILE A 261 -26.40 14.87 12.36
CA ILE A 261 -26.23 15.76 13.52
C ILE A 261 -25.65 17.10 13.05
N GLU A 262 -24.61 17.12 12.22
CA GLU A 262 -24.04 18.36 11.67
C GLU A 262 -25.05 19.15 10.83
N ALA A 263 -25.90 18.46 10.04
CA ALA A 263 -26.95 19.12 9.27
C ALA A 263 -28.01 19.80 10.16
N ILE A 264 -28.27 19.26 11.35
CA ILE A 264 -29.19 19.84 12.33
C ILE A 264 -28.50 20.97 13.11
N ALA A 265 -27.26 20.77 13.54
CA ALA A 265 -26.49 21.72 14.34
C ALA A 265 -26.05 22.96 13.54
N HIS A 266 -25.71 22.78 12.25
CA HIS A 266 -25.22 23.85 11.37
C HIS A 266 -25.90 23.82 9.99
N PRO A 267 -27.19 24.21 9.91
CA PRO A 267 -27.97 24.11 8.67
C PRO A 267 -27.43 24.99 7.55
N GLU A 268 -26.87 26.17 7.86
CA GLU A 268 -26.31 27.07 6.85
C GLU A 268 -25.04 26.51 6.19
N LYS A 269 -24.13 25.92 6.97
CA LYS A 269 -22.90 25.29 6.48
C LYS A 269 -23.25 24.11 5.57
N TYR A 270 -24.15 23.24 6.02
CA TYR A 270 -24.65 22.12 5.22
C TYR A 270 -25.31 22.56 3.91
N GLY A 271 -26.10 23.64 3.95
CA GLY A 271 -26.71 24.24 2.75
C GLY A 271 -25.69 24.73 1.72
N ARG A 272 -24.63 25.42 2.18
CA ARG A 272 -23.52 25.88 1.32
C ARG A 272 -22.76 24.70 0.69
N ASP A 273 -22.44 23.68 1.48
CA ASP A 273 -21.74 22.48 0.99
C ASP A 273 -22.57 21.72 -0.05
N LYS A 274 -23.89 21.65 0.16
CA LYS A 274 -24.81 21.03 -0.81
C LYS A 274 -24.85 21.80 -2.14
N ARG A 275 -24.85 23.14 -2.10
CA ARG A 275 -24.76 23.98 -3.30
C ARG A 275 -23.44 23.74 -4.05
N LYS A 276 -22.30 23.76 -3.34
CA LYS A 276 -20.97 23.48 -3.91
C LYS A 276 -20.89 22.10 -4.56
N LYS A 277 -21.47 21.08 -3.94
CA LYS A 277 -21.54 19.71 -4.50
C LYS A 277 -22.42 19.65 -5.76
N PHE A 278 -23.55 20.38 -5.77
CA PHE A 278 -24.43 20.46 -6.94
C PHE A 278 -23.72 21.13 -8.13
N GLU A 279 -23.00 22.22 -7.89
CA GLU A 279 -22.19 22.90 -8.92
C GLU A 279 -21.12 21.98 -9.49
N LYS A 280 -20.34 21.30 -8.64
CA LYS A 280 -19.33 20.33 -9.07
C LYS A 280 -19.93 19.20 -9.91
N ASN A 281 -21.12 18.70 -9.55
CA ASN A 281 -21.82 17.69 -10.33
C ASN A 281 -22.36 18.23 -11.66
N ARG A 282 -22.81 19.49 -11.70
CA ARG A 282 -23.22 20.15 -12.94
C ARG A 282 -22.05 20.26 -13.90
N ASP A 283 -20.87 20.63 -13.41
CA ASP A 283 -19.68 20.76 -14.24
C ASP A 283 -19.19 19.39 -14.74
N ARG A 284 -19.23 18.35 -13.89
CA ARG A 284 -18.98 16.95 -14.31
C ARG A 284 -19.91 16.48 -15.43
N LYS A 285 -21.19 16.87 -15.40
CA LYS A 285 -22.14 16.54 -16.47
C LYS A 285 -21.81 17.28 -17.77
N LYS A 286 -21.38 18.55 -17.68
CA LYS A 286 -20.97 19.34 -18.84
C LYS A 286 -19.73 18.76 -19.53
N THR A 287 -18.70 18.40 -18.77
CA THR A 287 -17.48 17.80 -19.35
C THR A 287 -17.80 16.48 -20.05
N ARG A 288 -18.60 15.61 -19.43
CA ARG A 288 -19.08 14.36 -20.05
C ARG A 288 -19.86 14.61 -21.34
N SER A 289 -20.74 15.62 -21.36
CA SER A 289 -21.50 15.98 -22.56
C SER A 289 -20.60 16.50 -23.68
N GLN A 290 -19.54 17.25 -23.34
CA GLN A 290 -18.58 17.77 -24.31
C GLN A 290 -17.73 16.63 -24.90
N GLU A 291 -17.21 15.72 -24.08
CA GLU A 291 -16.45 14.55 -24.54
C GLU A 291 -17.30 13.63 -25.43
N GLN A 292 -18.56 13.36 -25.05
CA GLN A 292 -19.49 12.60 -25.88
C GLN A 292 -19.77 13.30 -27.22
N LYS A 293 -19.84 14.64 -27.22
CA LYS A 293 -19.98 15.41 -28.46
C LYS A 293 -18.73 15.29 -29.33
N VAL A 294 -17.54 15.42 -28.74
CA VAL A 294 -16.24 15.28 -29.43
C VAL A 294 -16.12 13.88 -30.06
N MET A 295 -16.41 12.82 -29.30
CA MET A 295 -16.45 11.44 -29.81
C MET A 295 -17.42 11.30 -30.97
N ARG A 296 -18.66 11.82 -30.85
CA ARG A 296 -19.64 11.78 -31.95
C ARG A 296 -19.18 12.54 -33.20
N THR A 297 -18.42 13.62 -33.05
CA THR A 297 -17.89 14.39 -34.17
C THR A 297 -16.64 13.76 -34.79
N SER A 298 -15.78 13.11 -34.00
CA SER A 298 -14.59 12.42 -34.52
C SER A 298 -14.96 11.20 -35.38
N TYR A 299 -16.05 10.52 -35.06
CA TYR A 299 -16.61 9.44 -35.88
C TYR A 299 -17.24 9.91 -37.20
N LYS A 300 -17.52 11.20 -37.38
CA LYS A 300 -18.10 11.76 -38.62
C LYS A 300 -17.05 12.32 -39.59
N GLY A 301 -15.77 12.27 -39.23
CA GLY A 301 -14.65 12.76 -40.03
C GLY A 301 -13.87 11.69 -40.79
N TRP A 302 -14.37 10.44 -40.81
CA TRP A 302 -13.87 9.33 -41.63
C TRP A 302 -14.90 8.99 -42.71
#